data_AF-A0A1G3XE66-F1
#
_entry.id   AF-A0A1G3XE66-F1
#
_cell.length_a   1.000
_cell.length_b   1.000
_cell.length_c   1.000
_cell.angle_alpha   90.00
_cell.angle_beta   90.00
_cell.angle_gamma   90.00
#
_symmetry.space_group_name_H-M   'P 1'
#
loop_
_entity.id
_entity.type
_entity.pdbx_description
1 polymer ?
#
loop_
_entity_poly.entity_id
_entity_poly.type
_entity_poly.pdbx_seq_one_letter_code
_entity_poly.pdbx_strand_id
1 'polypeptide(L)'
;MELSFNEYLSKTLIWPVIYSIFAVFLLVLLYLSITKRITIFNVKYKIFIYVLLLLVSFGLFYDSIPTIKHGMFLFVENESNAVYTSGVITYIEEAFNSPRYYYEGNNGIEAKIITINDEQFYIFYLSNFEIGDMVTIEYLPKSTFVLSINLT
;
A
#
# COMPACT_ATOMS: atom_id res chain seq x y z
N MET A 1 -8.95 -9.34 14.36
CA MET A 1 -9.62 -8.06 14.00
C MET A 1 -9.75 -8.09 12.51
N GLU A 2 -10.98 -8.14 12.00
CA GLU A 2 -11.24 -8.07 10.56
C GLU A 2 -10.97 -6.65 10.08
N LEU A 3 -10.25 -6.54 8.97
CA LEU A 3 -10.04 -5.25 8.33
C LEU A 3 -11.21 -4.97 7.41
N SER A 4 -11.78 -3.78 7.52
CA SER A 4 -12.83 -3.39 6.60
C SER A 4 -12.25 -3.20 5.20
N PHE A 5 -12.95 -3.66 4.16
CA PHE A 5 -12.54 -3.43 2.76
C PHE A 5 -12.25 -1.95 2.47
N ASN A 6 -12.97 -1.05 3.13
CA ASN A 6 -12.77 0.39 3.00
C ASN A 6 -11.38 0.85 3.49
N GLU A 7 -10.82 0.22 4.52
CA GLU A 7 -9.47 0.50 4.99
C GLU A 7 -8.41 0.02 3.99
N TYR A 8 -8.60 -1.16 3.41
CA TYR A 8 -7.78 -1.66 2.30
C TYR A 8 -7.77 -0.67 1.15
N LEU A 9 -8.96 -0.30 0.65
CA LEU A 9 -9.11 0.60 -0.48
C LEU A 9 -8.54 2.00 -0.18
N SER A 10 -8.77 2.54 1.00
CA SER A 10 -8.26 3.86 1.37
C SER A 10 -6.73 3.91 1.42
N LYS A 11 -6.11 2.96 2.12
CA LYS A 11 -4.66 2.98 2.41
C LYS A 11 -3.82 2.42 1.27
N THR A 12 -4.31 1.42 0.53
CA THR A 12 -3.53 0.82 -0.56
C THR A 12 -3.70 1.55 -1.90
N LEU A 13 -4.75 2.38 -2.02
CA LEU A 13 -5.12 2.96 -3.31
C LEU A 13 -5.41 4.46 -3.23
N ILE A 14 -6.39 4.90 -2.44
CA ILE A 14 -6.81 6.32 -2.42
C ILE A 14 -5.64 7.23 -2.01
N TRP A 15 -5.03 7.00 -0.85
CA TRP A 15 -3.95 7.84 -0.35
C TRP A 15 -2.71 7.82 -1.26
N PRO A 16 -2.20 6.65 -1.69
CA PRO A 16 -1.11 6.57 -2.67
C PRO A 16 -1.40 7.30 -3.99
N VAL A 17 -2.64 7.26 -4.50
CA VAL A 17 -3.03 8.00 -5.70
C VAL A 17 -3.00 9.50 -5.45
N ILE A 18 -3.52 9.97 -4.30
CA ILE A 18 -3.45 11.39 -3.90
C ILE A 18 -2.00 11.85 -3.81
N TYR A 19 -1.12 11.07 -3.17
CA TYR A 19 0.31 11.38 -3.07
C TYR A 19 0.99 11.42 -4.43
N SER A 20 0.65 10.50 -5.34
CA SER A 20 1.16 10.49 -6.71
C SER A 20 0.72 11.73 -7.50
N ILE A 21 -0.55 12.13 -7.40
CA ILE A 21 -1.06 13.36 -8.04
C ILE A 21 -0.35 14.58 -7.48
N PHE A 22 -0.17 14.65 -6.16
CA PHE A 22 0.54 15.75 -5.52
C PHE A 22 2.03 15.80 -5.94
N ALA A 23 2.70 14.64 -6.05
CA ALA A 23 4.07 14.55 -6.54
C ALA A 23 4.22 15.08 -7.98
N VAL A 24 3.28 14.72 -8.87
CA VAL A 24 3.22 15.25 -10.25
C VAL A 24 3.02 16.77 -10.23
N PHE A 25 2.11 17.28 -9.41
CA PHE A 25 1.87 18.71 -9.26
C PHE A 25 3.15 19.47 -8.85
N LEU A 26 3.91 18.94 -7.88
CA LEU A 26 5.19 19.50 -7.46
C LEU A 26 6.23 19.50 -8.60
N LEU A 27 6.29 18.44 -9.40
CA LEU A 27 7.17 18.37 -10.58
C LEU A 27 6.77 19.39 -11.66
N VAL A 28 5.47 19.61 -11.86
CA VAL A 28 4.97 20.65 -12.77
C VAL A 28 5.37 22.05 -12.27
N LEU A 29 5.21 22.33 -10.97
CA LEU A 29 5.65 23.60 -10.38
C LEU A 29 7.16 23.81 -10.53
N LEU A 30 7.95 22.75 -10.32
CA LEU A 30 9.39 22.76 -10.54
C LEU A 30 9.73 23.10 -11.99
N TYR A 31 9.10 22.42 -12.94
CA TYR A 31 9.29 22.65 -14.37
C TYR A 31 8.94 24.09 -14.80
N LEU A 32 7.79 24.60 -14.36
CA LEU A 32 7.36 25.97 -14.66
C LEU A 32 8.30 27.02 -14.05
N SER A 33 8.84 26.74 -12.87
CA SER A 33 9.81 27.62 -12.19
C SER A 33 11.18 27.63 -12.91
N ILE A 34 11.64 26.48 -13.39
CA ILE A 34 12.91 26.35 -14.15
C ILE A 34 12.78 27.08 -15.50
N THR A 35 11.65 26.91 -16.19
CA THR A 35 11.36 27.58 -17.48
C THR A 35 11.06 29.07 -17.34
N LYS A 36 11.15 29.64 -16.13
CA LYS A 36 10.88 31.05 -15.81
C LYS A 36 9.46 31.51 -16.22
N ARG A 37 8.52 30.59 -16.40
CA ARG A 37 7.11 30.91 -16.66
C ARG A 37 6.42 31.46 -15.42
N ILE A 38 6.93 31.10 -14.24
CA ILE A 38 6.50 31.60 -12.94
C ILE A 38 7.73 31.93 -12.09
N THR A 39 7.63 32.99 -11.29
CA THR A 39 8.67 33.38 -10.33
C THR A 39 8.10 33.21 -8.92
N ILE A 40 8.14 31.98 -8.41
CA ILE A 40 7.61 31.66 -7.07
C ILE A 40 8.66 31.92 -5.99
N PHE A 41 9.93 31.67 -6.28
CA PHE A 41 10.97 31.53 -5.26
C PHE A 41 12.00 32.65 -5.28
N ASN A 42 12.45 33.07 -4.10
CA ASN A 42 13.53 34.03 -3.94
C ASN A 42 14.83 33.46 -4.53
N VAL A 43 15.53 34.26 -5.34
CA VAL A 43 16.73 33.87 -6.09
C VAL A 43 17.80 33.26 -5.19
N LYS A 44 17.92 33.76 -3.95
CA LYS A 44 18.95 33.31 -2.98
C LYS A 44 18.88 31.81 -2.64
N TYR A 45 17.68 31.21 -2.65
CA TYR A 45 17.48 29.82 -2.23
C TYR A 45 16.92 28.92 -3.34
N LYS A 46 16.97 29.39 -4.59
CA LYS A 46 16.34 28.74 -5.74
C LYS A 46 16.79 27.29 -5.93
N ILE A 47 18.09 27.04 -5.88
CA ILE A 47 18.66 25.68 -6.05
C ILE A 47 18.23 24.76 -4.91
N PHE A 48 18.29 25.23 -3.67
CA PHE A 48 17.88 24.46 -2.50
C PHE A 48 16.41 24.03 -2.60
N ILE A 49 15.52 24.96 -2.99
CA ILE A 49 14.10 24.67 -3.16
C ILE A 49 13.86 23.66 -4.29
N TYR A 50 14.64 23.73 -5.37
CA TYR A 50 14.51 22.77 -6.48
C TYR A 50 14.90 21.36 -6.09
N VAL A 51 16.01 21.22 -5.37
CA VAL A 51 16.45 19.94 -4.82
C VAL A 51 15.41 19.42 -3.83
N LEU A 52 14.87 20.29 -2.96
CA LEU A 52 13.82 19.91 -2.01
C LEU A 52 12.56 19.40 -2.72
N LEU A 53 12.04 20.12 -3.72
CA LEU A 53 10.85 19.68 -4.47
C LEU A 53 11.09 18.35 -5.18
N LEU A 54 12.27 18.17 -5.78
CA LEU A 54 12.64 16.91 -6.43
C LEU A 54 12.66 15.74 -5.42
N LEU A 55 13.29 15.94 -4.27
CA LEU A 55 13.38 14.92 -3.22
C LEU A 55 12.02 14.58 -2.63
N VAL A 56 11.17 15.58 -2.37
CA VAL A 56 9.81 15.35 -1.87
C VAL A 56 8.97 14.61 -2.90
N SER A 57 8.99 15.01 -4.17
CA SER A 57 8.29 14.28 -5.24
C SER A 57 8.78 12.83 -5.35
N PHE A 58 10.10 12.61 -5.29
CA PHE A 58 10.67 11.26 -5.36
C PHE A 58 10.24 10.41 -4.15
N GLY A 59 10.27 10.96 -2.94
CA GLY A 59 9.81 10.27 -1.73
C GLY A 59 8.34 9.86 -1.80
N LEU A 60 7.47 10.74 -2.32
CA LEU A 60 6.05 10.44 -2.52
C LEU A 60 5.84 9.30 -3.53
N PHE A 61 6.59 9.27 -4.63
CA PHE A 61 6.53 8.16 -5.59
C PHE A 61 7.06 6.85 -5.01
N TYR A 62 8.16 6.92 -4.27
CA TYR A 62 8.77 5.76 -3.63
C TYR A 62 7.80 5.05 -2.68
N ASP A 63 7.01 5.82 -1.93
CA ASP A 63 5.98 5.30 -1.02
C ASP A 63 4.72 4.81 -1.75
N SER A 64 4.29 5.54 -2.79
CA SER A 64 2.99 5.29 -3.44
C SER A 64 3.00 4.12 -4.43
N ILE A 65 4.05 3.97 -5.24
CA ILE A 65 4.06 3.03 -6.36
C ILE A 65 3.94 1.56 -5.91
N PRO A 66 4.72 1.06 -4.92
CA PRO A 66 4.61 -0.33 -4.47
C PRO A 66 3.21 -0.65 -3.96
N THR A 67 2.62 0.31 -3.25
CA THR A 67 1.32 0.19 -2.61
C THR A 67 0.18 0.10 -3.65
N ILE A 68 0.21 0.95 -4.69
CA ILE A 68 -0.79 0.96 -5.77
C ILE A 68 -0.82 -0.37 -6.53
N LYS A 69 0.33 -1.03 -6.71
CA LYS A 69 0.41 -2.31 -7.45
C LYS A 69 -0.56 -3.35 -6.89
N HIS A 70 -0.67 -3.44 -5.57
CA HIS A 70 -1.56 -4.38 -4.90
C HIS A 70 -3.00 -3.84 -4.85
N GLY A 71 -3.18 -2.54 -4.61
CA GLY A 71 -4.49 -1.90 -4.50
C GLY A 71 -5.27 -1.76 -5.81
N MET A 72 -4.63 -1.79 -6.99
CA MET A 72 -5.27 -1.47 -8.27
C MET A 72 -6.49 -2.35 -8.60
N PHE A 73 -6.46 -3.62 -8.20
CA PHE A 73 -7.56 -4.55 -8.42
C PHE A 73 -8.78 -4.31 -7.50
N LEU A 74 -8.62 -3.54 -6.41
CA LEU A 74 -9.73 -3.13 -5.55
C LEU A 74 -10.71 -2.17 -6.23
N PHE A 75 -10.38 -1.59 -7.39
CA PHE A 75 -11.35 -0.83 -8.18
C PHE A 75 -12.39 -1.72 -8.88
N VAL A 76 -12.05 -2.99 -9.12
CA VAL A 76 -12.87 -3.93 -9.89
C VAL A 76 -13.36 -5.12 -9.05
N GLU A 77 -12.92 -5.20 -7.80
CA GLU A 77 -13.35 -6.19 -6.82
C GLU A 77 -14.05 -5.51 -5.65
N ASN A 78 -14.96 -6.23 -5.02
CA ASN A 78 -15.62 -5.84 -3.78
C ASN A 78 -15.72 -7.06 -2.84
N GLU A 79 -16.21 -6.84 -1.62
CA GLU A 79 -16.39 -7.91 -0.63
C GLU A 79 -17.25 -9.08 -1.16
N SER A 80 -18.21 -8.84 -2.05
CA SER A 80 -19.05 -9.92 -2.61
C SER A 80 -18.34 -10.77 -3.67
N ASN A 81 -17.13 -10.39 -4.11
CA ASN A 81 -16.26 -11.22 -4.94
C ASN A 81 -15.36 -12.14 -4.12
N ALA A 82 -15.45 -12.11 -2.80
CA ALA A 82 -14.60 -12.92 -1.94
C ALA A 82 -14.84 -14.42 -2.16
N VAL A 83 -13.75 -15.18 -2.15
CA VAL A 83 -13.75 -16.63 -2.25
C VAL A 83 -12.99 -17.22 -1.08
N TYR A 84 -13.30 -18.47 -0.74
CA TYR A 84 -12.64 -19.18 0.35
C TYR A 84 -11.61 -20.17 -0.18
N THR A 85 -10.48 -20.27 0.50
CA THR A 85 -9.55 -21.40 0.33
C THR A 85 -9.04 -21.85 1.69
N SER A 86 -8.65 -23.11 1.77
CA SER A 86 -8.08 -23.70 2.98
C SER A 86 -6.78 -24.41 2.64
N GLY A 87 -5.81 -24.31 3.53
CA GLY A 87 -4.53 -24.99 3.38
C GLY A 87 -3.57 -24.69 4.51
N VAL A 88 -2.38 -25.27 4.41
CA VAL A 88 -1.29 -25.05 5.36
C VAL A 88 -0.47 -23.85 4.91
N ILE A 89 -0.13 -22.97 5.85
CA ILE A 89 0.81 -21.88 5.58
C ILE A 89 2.20 -22.48 5.38
N THR A 90 2.75 -22.38 4.18
CA THR A 90 4.09 -22.88 3.85
C THR A 90 5.18 -21.83 3.99
N TYR A 91 4.82 -20.55 3.85
CA TYR A 91 5.77 -19.44 3.93
C TYR A 91 5.09 -18.15 4.41
N ILE A 92 5.84 -17.32 5.13
CA ILE A 92 5.42 -15.99 5.59
C ILE A 92 6.59 -15.02 5.35
N GLU A 93 6.34 -13.95 4.62
CA GLU A 93 7.30 -12.86 4.41
C GLU A 93 6.67 -11.49 4.66
N GLU A 94 7.51 -10.50 4.98
CA GLU A 94 7.07 -9.11 5.09
C GLU A 94 6.83 -8.53 3.70
N ALA A 95 5.71 -7.85 3.51
CA ALA A 95 5.43 -7.15 2.28
C ALA A 95 6.29 -5.88 2.21
N PHE A 96 7.26 -5.87 1.29
CA PHE A 96 8.19 -4.76 1.10
C PHE A 96 7.45 -3.44 0.82
N ASN A 97 7.81 -2.38 1.55
CA ASN A 97 7.15 -1.06 1.50
C ASN A 97 5.62 -1.14 1.61
N SER A 98 5.10 -2.04 2.44
CA SER A 98 3.67 -2.09 2.69
C SER A 98 3.21 -0.91 3.56
N PRO A 99 1.98 -0.40 3.34
CA PRO A 99 1.43 0.64 4.18
C PRO A 99 1.26 0.13 5.62
N ARG A 100 1.63 0.96 6.59
CA ARG A 100 1.45 0.65 8.01
C ARG A 100 0.05 1.03 8.47
N TYR A 101 -0.60 0.11 9.18
CA TYR A 101 -1.91 0.32 9.78
C TYR A 101 -1.80 0.51 11.28
N TYR A 102 -2.13 1.70 11.76
CA TYR A 102 -2.09 2.05 13.18
C TYR A 102 -3.47 1.82 13.79
N TYR A 103 -3.55 0.87 14.71
CA TYR A 103 -4.71 0.63 15.57
C TYR A 103 -4.35 1.00 17.02
N GLU A 104 -5.36 1.36 17.82
CA GLU A 104 -5.16 1.70 19.23
C GLU A 104 -4.43 0.56 19.96
N GLY A 105 -3.27 0.88 20.53
CA GLY A 105 -2.46 -0.09 21.28
C GLY A 105 -1.42 -0.88 20.47
N ASN A 106 -1.20 -0.59 19.19
CA ASN A 106 -0.15 -1.24 18.39
C ASN A 106 0.78 -0.22 17.68
N ASN A 107 2.04 -0.61 17.45
CA ASN A 107 3.08 0.21 16.81
C ASN A 107 2.99 0.25 15.26
N GLY A 108 1.82 -0.03 14.71
CA GLY A 108 1.61 -0.20 13.28
C GLY A 108 1.77 -1.66 12.84
N ILE A 109 0.78 -2.17 12.12
CA ILE A 109 0.83 -3.49 11.48
C ILE A 109 1.36 -3.29 10.07
N GLU A 110 2.43 -3.99 9.74
CA GLU A 110 2.90 -4.13 8.36
C GLU A 110 2.20 -5.31 7.71
N ALA A 111 1.99 -5.21 6.41
CA ALA A 111 1.44 -6.34 5.69
C ALA A 111 2.45 -7.47 5.58
N LYS A 112 1.92 -8.66 5.45
CA LYS A 112 2.68 -9.87 5.17
C LYS A 112 2.14 -10.53 3.93
N ILE A 113 2.99 -11.28 3.25
CA ILE A 113 2.59 -12.20 2.20
C ILE A 113 2.68 -13.60 2.82
N ILE A 114 1.59 -14.34 2.78
CA ILE A 114 1.55 -15.75 3.17
C ILE A 114 1.41 -16.62 1.94
N THR A 115 2.01 -17.80 1.96
CA THR A 115 1.85 -18.79 0.90
C THR A 115 1.02 -19.96 1.41
N ILE A 116 -0.07 -20.29 0.70
CA ILE A 116 -0.95 -21.44 0.97
C ILE A 116 -1.15 -22.16 -0.37
N ASN A 117 -0.89 -23.46 -0.42
CA ASN A 117 -1.01 -24.27 -1.65
C ASN A 117 -0.26 -23.66 -2.87
N ASP A 118 0.97 -23.17 -2.64
CA ASP A 118 1.82 -22.50 -3.64
C ASP A 118 1.28 -21.16 -4.20
N GLU A 119 0.17 -20.64 -3.66
CA GLU A 119 -0.38 -19.34 -3.99
C GLU A 119 -0.06 -18.30 -2.91
N GLN A 120 0.25 -17.07 -3.34
CA GLN A 120 0.61 -15.96 -2.46
C GLN A 120 -0.61 -15.09 -2.15
N PHE A 121 -0.82 -14.80 -0.87
CA PHE A 121 -1.93 -14.00 -0.37
C PHE A 121 -1.41 -12.83 0.45
N TYR A 122 -2.00 -11.67 0.22
CA TYR A 122 -1.62 -10.43 0.87
C TYR A 122 -2.48 -10.21 2.12
N ILE A 123 -1.86 -10.19 3.28
CA ILE A 123 -2.55 -10.13 4.57
C ILE A 123 -2.13 -8.91 5.38
N PHE A 124 -3.07 -8.32 6.09
CA PHE A 124 -2.80 -7.40 7.18
C PHE A 124 -3.57 -7.90 8.40
N TYR A 125 -2.99 -8.84 9.15
CA TYR A 125 -3.72 -9.46 10.25
C TYR A 125 -2.90 -9.49 11.53
N LEU A 126 -3.61 -9.38 12.65
CA LEU A 126 -3.14 -9.23 14.02
C LEU A 126 -3.21 -10.57 14.78
N SER A 127 -2.75 -11.65 14.17
CA SER A 127 -2.76 -12.99 14.80
C SER A 127 -1.41 -13.66 14.68
N ASN A 128 -1.14 -14.53 15.64
CA ASN A 128 0.04 -15.37 15.71
C ASN A 128 -0.18 -16.60 14.82
N PHE A 129 -0.21 -16.40 13.50
CA PHE A 129 -0.12 -17.51 12.57
C PHE A 129 1.36 -17.85 12.34
N GLU A 130 1.67 -19.13 12.36
CA GLU A 130 3.00 -19.67 12.12
C GLU A 130 3.00 -20.55 10.88
N ILE A 131 4.20 -20.76 10.33
CA ILE A 131 4.38 -21.72 9.24
C ILE A 131 4.01 -23.11 9.76
N GLY A 132 3.13 -23.81 9.04
CA GLY A 132 2.59 -25.10 9.45
C GLY A 132 1.15 -25.06 9.97
N ASP A 133 0.60 -23.86 10.25
CA ASP A 133 -0.79 -23.73 10.66
C ASP A 133 -1.76 -24.04 9.51
N MET A 134 -2.83 -24.79 9.82
CA MET A 134 -3.96 -25.00 8.92
C MET A 134 -4.92 -23.83 9.06
N VAL A 135 -5.16 -23.12 7.96
CA VAL A 135 -6.01 -21.93 7.94
C VAL A 135 -7.06 -22.02 6.85
N THR A 136 -8.19 -21.37 7.10
CA THR A 136 -9.19 -21.03 6.09
C THR A 136 -9.19 -19.53 5.91
N ILE A 137 -8.94 -19.08 4.69
CA ILE A 137 -8.92 -17.66 4.34
C ILE A 137 -10.09 -17.32 3.41
N GLU A 138 -10.62 -16.13 3.61
CA GLU A 138 -11.51 -15.44 2.69
C GLU A 138 -10.69 -14.36 1.99
N TYR A 139 -10.63 -14.38 0.66
CA TYR A 139 -9.77 -13.47 -0.09
C TYR A 139 -10.40 -13.03 -1.40
N LEU A 140 -9.87 -11.92 -1.93
CA LEU A 140 -10.24 -11.38 -3.22
C LEU A 140 -9.38 -12.00 -4.33
N PRO A 141 -9.96 -12.66 -5.35
CA PRO A 141 -9.22 -13.53 -6.27
C PRO A 141 -8.21 -12.82 -7.17
N LYS A 142 -8.39 -11.54 -7.53
CA LYS A 142 -7.45 -10.80 -8.38
C LYS A 142 -6.40 -10.06 -7.57
N SER A 143 -6.81 -9.37 -6.52
CA SER A 143 -5.91 -8.60 -5.64
C SER A 143 -5.17 -9.47 -4.63
N THR A 144 -5.64 -10.69 -4.37
CA THR A 144 -5.14 -11.64 -3.37
C THR A 144 -5.20 -11.13 -1.92
N PHE A 145 -5.94 -10.04 -1.68
CA PHE A 145 -6.14 -9.52 -0.34
C PHE A 145 -7.00 -10.45 0.49
N VAL A 146 -6.52 -10.78 1.68
CA VAL A 146 -7.26 -11.57 2.66
C VAL A 146 -8.15 -10.66 3.49
N LEU A 147 -9.45 -10.92 3.45
CA LEU A 147 -10.47 -10.20 4.23
C LEU A 147 -10.61 -10.81 5.63
N SER A 148 -10.62 -12.14 5.71
CA SER A 148 -10.67 -12.88 6.97
C SER A 148 -9.80 -14.14 6.94
N ILE A 149 -9.28 -14.54 8.10
CA ILE A 149 -8.44 -15.72 8.26
C ILE A 149 -8.74 -16.38 9.61
N ASN A 150 -9.03 -17.68 9.56
CA ASN A 150 -9.39 -18.48 10.73
C ASN A 150 -8.51 -19.72 10.82
N LEU A 151 -8.02 -20.03 12.04
CA LEU A 151 -7.40 -21.32 12.35
C LEU A 151 -8.45 -22.42 12.30
N THR A 152 -8.09 -23.56 11.74
CA THR A 152 -8.94 -24.75 11.66
C THR A 152 -8.53 -25.77 12.71
#